data_AF-A0A1S1R8Z3-F1
#
_entry.id   AF-A0A1S1R8Z3-F1
#
_cell.length_a   1.000
_cell.length_b   1.000
_cell.length_c   1.000
_cell.angle_alpha   90.00
_cell.angle_beta   90.00
_cell.angle_gamma   90.00
#
_symmetry.space_group_name_H-M   'P 1'
#
loop_
_entity.id
_entity.type
_entity.pdbx_description
1 polymer ?
#
loop_
_entity_poly.entity_id
_entity_poly.type
_entity_poly.pdbx_seq_one_letter_code
_entity_poly.pdbx_strand_id
1 'polypeptide(L)'
;MTVAGNGPPPSPRKRRRNADTHAGAAVTVPAEPAESGPPLPYEETYRTQTRVWYRTWRESPQAAAFEATDWQRLHMLAPLVDAYWGEPRKDLFAEIRLNESLLGATHVDRLRARITIERPGAAQAQAPATGAGVSDLTARRRRLADGA
;
A
#
# COMPACT_ATOMS: atom_id res chain seq x y z
N MET A 1 -28.78 3.22 -44.86
CA MET A 1 -27.98 2.41 -43.93
C MET A 1 -27.71 3.25 -42.69
N THR A 2 -28.49 3.02 -41.62
CA THR A 2 -28.53 3.84 -40.40
C THR A 2 -27.46 3.37 -39.40
N VAL A 3 -26.51 4.24 -39.06
CA VAL A 3 -25.50 3.95 -38.04
C VAL A 3 -26.14 4.11 -36.65
N ALA A 4 -26.37 2.98 -35.99
CA ALA A 4 -26.65 2.93 -34.56
C ALA A 4 -25.35 3.12 -33.77
N GLY A 5 -25.39 3.90 -32.69
CA GLY A 5 -24.32 3.95 -31.69
C GLY A 5 -23.74 5.34 -31.47
N ASN A 6 -24.47 6.19 -30.77
CA ASN A 6 -23.91 7.22 -29.88
C ASN A 6 -25.00 7.51 -28.85
N GLY A 7 -24.89 6.87 -27.68
CA GLY A 7 -25.74 7.22 -26.55
C GLY A 7 -25.58 8.70 -26.17
N PRO A 8 -26.53 9.28 -25.42
CA PRO A 8 -26.48 10.68 -25.03
C PRO A 8 -25.13 11.01 -24.38
N PRO A 9 -24.52 12.17 -24.71
CA PRO A 9 -23.27 12.57 -24.09
C PRO A 9 -23.41 12.57 -22.56
N PRO A 10 -22.37 12.13 -21.82
CA PRO A 10 -22.43 12.09 -20.37
C PRO A 10 -22.80 13.47 -19.84
N SER A 11 -23.73 13.51 -18.88
CA SER A 11 -24.26 14.79 -18.39
C SER A 11 -23.12 15.68 -17.87
N PRO A 12 -23.17 17.01 -18.09
CA PRO A 12 -22.15 17.93 -17.61
C PRO A 12 -22.05 17.95 -16.07
N ARG A 13 -23.06 17.40 -15.38
CA ARG A 13 -23.12 17.22 -13.94
C ARG A 13 -22.62 15.86 -13.45
N LYS A 14 -22.14 14.98 -14.35
CA LYS A 14 -21.61 13.67 -13.99
C LYS A 14 -20.28 13.82 -13.26
N ARG A 15 -20.36 14.09 -11.96
CA ARG A 15 -19.22 14.01 -11.04
C ARG A 15 -18.99 12.55 -10.66
N ARG A 16 -17.73 12.15 -10.48
CA ARG A 16 -17.38 10.86 -9.90
C ARG A 16 -17.97 10.86 -8.48
N ARG A 17 -18.97 10.00 -8.23
CA ARG A 17 -19.61 9.89 -6.91
C ARG A 17 -18.63 9.50 -5.81
N ASN A 18 -17.62 8.70 -6.17
CA ASN A 18 -16.55 8.28 -5.28
C ASN A 18 -15.33 9.18 -5.53
N ALA A 19 -15.44 10.46 -5.15
CA ALA A 19 -14.27 11.32 -5.08
C ALA A 19 -13.34 10.76 -4.00
N ASP A 20 -12.05 10.65 -4.30
CA ASP A 20 -11.07 10.17 -3.31
C ASP A 20 -10.82 11.28 -2.28
N THR A 21 -11.45 11.15 -1.11
CA THR A 21 -11.30 12.09 0.01
C THR A 21 -9.92 12.03 0.66
N HIS A 22 -9.11 11.01 0.34
CA HIS A 22 -7.81 10.77 0.95
C HIS A 22 -6.65 10.97 -0.02
N ALA A 23 -6.87 11.69 -1.13
CA ALA A 23 -5.86 11.92 -2.16
C ALA A 23 -4.54 12.54 -1.62
N GLY A 24 -4.58 13.23 -0.47
CA GLY A 24 -3.40 13.78 0.21
C GLY A 24 -2.84 12.95 1.36
N ALA A 25 -3.39 11.78 1.67
CA ALA A 25 -3.02 10.97 2.84
C ALA A 25 -1.87 9.97 2.57
N ALA A 26 -1.09 10.18 1.51
CA ALA A 26 0.03 9.30 1.20
C ALA A 26 1.17 9.53 2.20
N VAL A 27 1.69 8.43 2.77
CA VAL A 27 2.85 8.47 3.68
C VAL A 27 4.07 8.09 2.87
N THR A 28 5.08 8.94 2.86
CA THR A 28 6.34 8.69 2.16
C THR A 28 7.41 8.35 3.19
N VAL A 29 8.05 7.19 3.03
CA VAL A 29 9.08 6.67 3.95
C VAL A 29 10.38 6.40 3.19
N PRO A 30 11.55 6.57 3.82
CA PRO A 30 12.84 6.30 3.17
C PRO A 30 13.00 4.81 2.82
N ALA A 31 13.63 4.47 1.68
CA ALA A 31 13.91 3.06 1.34
C ALA A 31 15.03 2.44 2.18
N GLU A 32 15.99 3.25 2.64
CA GLU A 32 17.14 2.72 3.37
C GLU A 32 16.66 2.15 4.71
N PRO A 33 16.92 0.85 4.98
CA PRO A 33 16.53 0.24 6.24
C PRO A 33 17.32 0.88 7.38
N ALA A 34 16.66 1.74 8.15
CA ALA A 34 17.17 2.24 9.41
C ALA A 34 16.52 1.44 10.53
N GLU A 35 17.34 0.83 11.38
CA GLU A 35 16.86 0.13 12.58
C GLU A 35 16.08 1.13 13.45
N SER A 36 14.76 1.02 13.42
CA SER A 36 13.85 1.97 14.03
C SER A 36 13.21 1.40 15.29
N GLY A 37 12.79 2.29 16.18
CA GLY A 37 12.02 1.93 17.37
C GLY A 37 12.80 1.26 18.50
N PRO A 38 12.09 0.94 19.60
CA PRO A 38 12.67 0.35 20.80
C PRO A 38 13.12 -1.10 20.58
N PRO A 39 14.02 -1.64 21.42
CA PRO A 39 14.36 -3.05 21.43
C PRO A 39 13.16 -3.92 21.84
N LEU A 40 13.23 -5.22 21.56
CA LEU A 40 12.25 -6.20 22.01
C LEU A 40 12.42 -6.39 23.54
N PRO A 41 11.39 -6.18 24.38
CA PRO A 41 11.46 -6.46 25.80
C PRO A 41 11.72 -7.93 26.05
N TYR A 42 12.61 -8.28 26.98
CA TYR A 42 12.94 -9.67 27.32
C TYR A 42 13.37 -10.50 26.11
N GLU A 43 14.12 -9.88 25.17
CA GLU A 43 14.52 -10.48 23.90
C GLU A 43 15.14 -11.89 24.08
N GLU A 44 15.93 -12.07 25.14
CA GLU A 44 16.61 -13.32 25.49
C GLU A 44 15.67 -14.49 25.83
N THR A 45 14.42 -14.20 26.19
CA THR A 45 13.40 -15.22 26.51
C THR A 45 12.72 -15.77 25.27
N TYR A 46 12.79 -15.05 24.15
CA TYR A 46 12.14 -15.43 22.91
C TYR A 46 13.02 -16.32 22.03
N ARG A 47 12.35 -17.16 21.23
CA ARG A 47 12.99 -17.97 20.20
C ARG A 47 13.65 -17.09 19.15
N THR A 48 14.69 -17.63 18.51
CA THR A 48 15.42 -16.94 17.43
C THR A 48 14.48 -16.47 16.31
N GLN A 49 13.44 -17.24 15.99
CA GLN A 49 12.49 -16.87 14.93
C GLN A 49 11.69 -15.60 15.28
N THR A 50 11.26 -15.46 16.52
CA THR A 50 10.55 -14.28 17.03
C THR A 50 11.44 -13.05 17.04
N ARG A 51 12.71 -13.22 17.41
CA ARG A 51 13.70 -12.13 17.40
C ARG A 51 13.97 -11.63 15.98
N VAL A 52 14.14 -12.55 15.02
CA VAL A 52 14.29 -12.23 13.60
C VAL A 52 13.04 -11.56 13.04
N TRP A 53 11.84 -12.04 13.41
CA TRP A 53 10.58 -11.40 13.05
C TRP A 53 10.50 -9.95 13.54
N TYR A 54 10.82 -9.70 14.81
CA TYR A 54 10.78 -8.34 15.36
C TYR A 54 11.84 -7.44 14.72
N ARG A 55 13.05 -7.95 14.49
CA ARG A 55 14.10 -7.24 13.76
C ARG A 55 13.66 -6.87 12.34
N THR A 56 12.96 -7.77 11.65
CA THR A 56 12.39 -7.49 10.31
C THR A 56 11.46 -6.29 10.34
N TRP A 57 10.61 -6.17 11.36
CA TRP A 57 9.78 -4.98 11.55
C TRP A 57 10.61 -3.72 11.80
N ARG A 58 11.62 -3.79 12.67
CA ARG A 58 12.51 -2.66 12.97
C ARG A 58 13.30 -2.15 11.76
N GLU A 59 13.68 -3.04 10.85
CA GLU A 59 14.42 -2.70 9.63
C GLU A 59 13.51 -2.36 8.44
N SER A 60 12.19 -2.55 8.58
CA SER A 60 11.26 -2.29 7.49
C SER A 60 11.07 -0.77 7.27
N PRO A 61 11.10 -0.27 6.02
CA PRO A 61 10.90 1.15 5.71
C PRO A 61 9.67 1.79 6.36
N GLN A 62 8.57 1.05 6.44
CA GLN A 62 7.32 1.55 7.02
C GLN A 62 7.40 1.84 8.52
N ALA A 63 8.36 1.24 9.23
CA ALA A 63 8.57 1.51 10.65
C ALA A 63 9.03 2.95 10.93
N ALA A 64 9.51 3.67 9.91
CA ALA A 64 9.81 5.09 10.00
C ALA A 64 8.55 5.95 10.28
N ALA A 65 7.35 5.42 9.98
CA ALA A 65 6.07 6.08 10.25
C ALA A 65 5.38 5.57 11.53
N PHE A 66 6.01 4.67 12.29
CA PHE A 66 5.42 4.09 13.49
C PHE A 66 5.50 5.02 14.68
N GLU A 67 4.38 5.12 15.39
CA GLU A 67 4.29 5.79 16.68
C GLU A 67 4.50 4.79 17.82
N ALA A 68 4.63 5.29 19.05
CA ALA A 68 4.80 4.45 20.24
C ALA A 68 3.71 3.37 20.38
N THR A 69 2.48 3.66 19.93
CA THR A 69 1.36 2.71 19.94
C THR A 69 1.55 1.53 18.99
N ASP A 70 2.21 1.74 17.86
CA ASP A 70 2.49 0.69 16.88
C ASP A 70 3.59 -0.24 17.42
N TRP A 71 4.61 0.33 18.06
CA TRP A 71 5.64 -0.45 18.76
C TRP A 71 5.05 -1.27 19.91
N GLN A 72 4.19 -0.65 20.73
CA GLN A 72 3.47 -1.36 21.79
C GLN A 72 2.64 -2.52 21.21
N ARG A 73 2.02 -2.33 20.04
CA ARG A 73 1.28 -3.41 19.38
C ARG A 73 2.19 -4.57 18.99
N LEU A 74 3.37 -4.30 18.42
CA LEU A 74 4.34 -5.35 18.10
C LEU A 74 4.86 -6.08 19.35
N HIS A 75 5.07 -5.37 20.46
CA HIS A 75 5.44 -6.00 21.74
C HIS A 75 4.34 -6.93 22.25
N MET A 76 3.07 -6.56 22.13
CA MET A 76 1.95 -7.44 22.51
C MET A 76 1.82 -8.67 21.59
N LEU A 77 2.25 -8.56 20.33
CA LEU A 77 2.24 -9.68 19.39
C LEU A 77 3.41 -10.65 19.59
N ALA A 78 4.55 -10.20 20.11
CA ALA A 78 5.74 -11.03 20.23
C ALA A 78 5.50 -12.36 20.98
N PRO A 79 4.76 -12.43 22.12
CA PRO A 79 4.39 -13.70 22.74
C PRO A 79 3.54 -14.62 21.85
N LEU A 80 2.64 -14.07 21.03
CA LEU A 80 1.80 -14.86 20.11
C LEU A 80 2.63 -15.43 18.96
N VAL A 81 3.54 -14.62 18.40
CA VAL A 81 4.48 -15.05 17.37
C VAL A 81 5.39 -16.15 17.91
N ASP A 82 5.91 -16.00 19.13
CA ASP A 82 6.74 -17.02 19.76
C ASP A 82 6.00 -18.33 20.01
N ALA A 83 4.77 -18.23 20.53
CA ALA A 83 3.88 -19.37 20.72
C ALA A 83 3.60 -20.07 19.37
N TYR A 84 3.39 -19.31 18.29
CA TYR A 84 3.16 -19.87 16.96
C TYR A 84 4.39 -20.65 16.44
N TRP A 85 5.60 -20.17 16.69
CA TRP A 85 6.82 -20.90 16.32
C TRP A 85 7.05 -22.16 17.15
N GLY A 86 6.59 -22.19 18.40
CA GLY A 86 6.63 -23.38 19.24
C GLY A 86 5.58 -24.42 18.86
N GLU A 87 4.33 -23.97 18.71
CA GLU A 87 3.18 -24.79 18.36
C GLU A 87 2.28 -24.02 17.37
N PRO A 88 2.40 -24.29 16.06
CA PRO A 88 1.62 -23.58 15.06
C PRO A 88 0.11 -23.84 15.22
N ARG A 89 -0.65 -22.80 15.55
CA ARG A 89 -2.12 -22.86 15.64
C ARG A 89 -2.78 -21.80 14.76
N LYS A 90 -3.94 -22.15 14.18
CA LYS A 90 -4.65 -21.29 13.20
C LYS A 90 -5.21 -20.03 13.83
N ASP A 91 -5.65 -20.10 15.08
CA ASP A 91 -6.11 -18.98 15.89
C ASP A 91 -4.99 -17.97 16.16
N LEU A 92 -3.81 -18.44 16.56
CA LEU A 92 -2.61 -17.59 16.72
C LEU A 92 -2.27 -16.88 15.41
N PHE A 93 -2.21 -17.64 14.31
CA PHE A 93 -1.89 -17.07 13.00
C PHE A 93 -2.92 -16.04 12.53
N ALA A 94 -4.21 -16.27 12.83
CA ALA A 94 -5.26 -15.32 12.47
C ALA A 94 -5.11 -13.97 13.19
N GLU A 95 -4.82 -13.99 14.49
CA GLU A 95 -4.58 -12.77 15.28
C GLU A 95 -3.30 -12.05 14.84
N ILE A 96 -2.20 -12.79 14.63
CA ILE A 96 -0.94 -12.23 14.13
C ILE A 96 -1.21 -11.52 12.79
N ARG A 97 -1.80 -12.22 11.82
CA ARG A 97 -2.10 -11.68 10.49
C ARG A 97 -2.99 -10.44 10.53
N LEU A 98 -4.00 -10.43 11.41
CA LEU A 98 -4.92 -9.28 11.55
C LEU A 98 -4.13 -8.03 11.95
N ASN A 99 -3.29 -8.13 12.98
CA ASN A 99 -2.55 -6.99 13.50
C ASN A 99 -1.40 -6.57 12.57
N GLU A 100 -0.72 -7.53 11.96
CA GLU A 100 0.32 -7.26 10.96
C GLU A 100 -0.23 -6.53 9.72
N SER A 101 -1.46 -6.85 9.30
CA SER A 101 -2.12 -6.15 8.18
C SER A 101 -2.40 -4.68 8.52
N LEU A 102 -2.76 -4.36 9.77
CA LEU A 102 -2.96 -2.98 10.22
C LEU A 102 -1.66 -2.15 10.17
N LEU A 103 -0.51 -2.82 10.33
CA LEU A 103 0.82 -2.21 10.34
C LEU A 103 1.49 -2.20 8.95
N GLY A 104 0.79 -2.65 7.90
CA GLY A 104 1.34 -2.63 6.54
C GLY A 104 2.26 -3.81 6.20
N ALA A 105 2.17 -4.96 6.88
CA ALA A 105 3.10 -6.07 6.69
C ALA A 105 3.28 -6.49 5.22
N THR A 106 2.18 -6.68 4.50
CA THR A 106 2.23 -7.13 3.11
C THR A 106 2.28 -5.97 2.11
N HIS A 107 2.72 -6.26 0.89
CA HIS A 107 2.66 -5.30 -0.21
C HIS A 107 1.24 -4.73 -0.41
N VAL A 108 0.22 -5.58 -0.32
CA VAL A 108 -1.18 -5.16 -0.45
C VAL A 108 -1.58 -4.24 0.69
N ASP A 109 -1.15 -4.51 1.92
CA ASP A 109 -1.43 -3.66 3.06
C ASP A 109 -0.79 -2.28 2.91
N ARG A 110 0.47 -2.21 2.45
CA ARG A 110 1.11 -0.92 2.14
C ARG A 110 0.39 -0.13 1.05
N LEU A 111 -0.09 -0.79 0.00
CA LEU A 111 -0.89 -0.14 -1.04
C LEU A 111 -2.21 0.41 -0.47
N ARG A 112 -2.87 -0.34 0.42
CA ARG A 112 -4.10 0.10 1.10
C ARG A 112 -3.83 1.29 2.02
N ALA A 113 -2.72 1.25 2.76
CA ALA A 113 -2.25 2.32 3.64
C ALA A 113 -1.64 3.51 2.88
N ARG A 114 -1.48 3.41 1.54
CA ARG A 114 -0.86 4.43 0.69
C ARG A 114 0.57 4.80 1.13
N ILE A 115 1.31 3.81 1.62
CA ILE A 115 2.72 3.96 1.99
C ILE A 115 3.57 3.85 0.74
N THR A 116 4.28 4.94 0.42
CA THR A 116 5.25 5.02 -0.67
C THR A 116 6.65 4.96 -0.10
N ILE A 117 7.46 4.03 -0.59
CA ILE A 117 8.85 3.87 -0.17
C ILE A 117 9.74 4.60 -1.19
N GLU A 118 10.48 5.61 -0.74
CA GLU A 118 11.36 6.43 -1.58
C GLU A 118 12.56 5.61 -2.04
N ARG A 119 12.58 5.21 -3.31
CA ARG A 119 13.74 4.50 -3.88
C ARG A 119 14.69 5.49 -4.55
N PRO A 120 15.97 5.55 -4.17
CA PRO A 120 16.94 6.37 -4.87
C PRO A 120 16.99 5.97 -6.36
N GLY A 121 16.81 6.93 -7.26
CA GLY A 121 16.81 6.72 -8.72
C GLY A 121 15.44 6.41 -9.35
N ALA A 122 14.38 6.21 -8.57
CA ALA A 122 13.03 6.21 -9.12
C ALA A 122 12.62 7.67 -9.35
N ALA A 123 12.82 8.18 -10.57
CA ALA A 123 12.19 9.41 -11.00
C ALA A 123 10.71 9.32 -10.60
N GLN A 124 10.24 10.23 -9.75
CA GLN A 124 8.85 10.32 -9.36
C GLN A 124 8.05 10.38 -10.66
N ALA A 125 7.42 9.28 -11.05
CA ALA A 125 6.46 9.27 -12.12
C ALA A 125 5.28 10.07 -11.58
N GLN A 126 5.37 11.39 -11.73
CA GLN A 126 4.25 12.29 -11.57
C GLN A 126 3.14 11.65 -12.38
N ALA A 127 2.09 11.22 -11.68
CA ALA A 127 0.86 10.81 -12.35
C ALA A 127 0.56 11.93 -13.36
N PRO A 128 0.43 11.63 -14.65
CA PRO A 128 0.29 12.66 -15.66
C PRO A 128 -0.84 13.57 -15.19
N ALA A 129 -0.51 14.85 -15.03
CA ALA A 129 -1.51 15.87 -14.77
C ALA A 129 -2.66 15.59 -15.73
N THR A 130 -3.86 15.46 -15.17
CA THR A 130 -5.06 15.10 -15.91
C THR A 130 -5.31 16.19 -16.94
N GLY A 131 -4.82 15.97 -18.15
CA GLY A 131 -4.84 16.95 -19.22
C GLY A 131 -4.44 16.29 -20.55
N ALA A 132 -5.45 16.02 -21.37
CA ALA A 132 -5.33 15.81 -22.81
C ALA A 132 -4.54 14.57 -23.30
N GLY A 133 -5.08 13.39 -23.01
CA GLY A 133 -4.75 12.15 -23.72
C GLY A 133 -5.93 11.52 -24.47
N VAL A 134 -7.01 12.27 -24.70
CA VAL A 134 -8.11 11.78 -25.56
C VAL A 134 -7.69 12.03 -26.99
N SER A 135 -7.23 10.98 -27.67
CA SER A 135 -7.11 10.99 -29.14
C SER A 135 -8.44 11.45 -29.70
N ASP A 136 -8.44 12.62 -30.36
CA ASP A 136 -9.63 13.19 -30.98
C ASP A 136 -10.27 12.13 -31.88
N LEU A 137 -11.43 11.63 -31.44
CA LEU A 137 -12.16 10.55 -32.09
C LEU A 137 -12.50 10.94 -33.54
N THR A 138 -12.69 12.23 -33.78
CA THR A 138 -12.96 12.84 -35.08
C THR A 138 -11.75 12.71 -36.01
N ALA A 139 -10.55 13.00 -35.50
CA ALA A 139 -9.31 12.87 -36.25
C ALA A 139 -9.00 11.40 -36.58
N ARG A 140 -9.29 10.47 -35.66
CA ARG A 140 -9.17 9.02 -35.92
C ARG A 140 -10.16 8.55 -36.97
N ARG A 141 -11.40 9.05 -36.94
CA ARG A 141 -12.46 8.66 -37.90
C ARG A 141 -12.14 9.14 -39.31
N ARG A 142 -11.62 10.36 -39.45
CA ARG A 142 -11.18 10.92 -40.74
C ARG A 142 -10.08 10.07 -41.39
N ARG A 143 -9.06 9.67 -40.61
CA ARG A 143 -7.99 8.78 -41.12
C ARG A 143 -8.47 7.42 -41.62
N LEU A 144 -9.58 6.91 -41.08
CA LEU A 144 -10.15 5.63 -41.51
C LEU A 144 -11.10 5.78 -42.71
N ALA A 145 -11.62 6.99 -42.95
CA ALA A 145 -12.47 7.28 -44.11
C ALA A 145 -11.65 7.67 -45.35
N ASP A 146 -10.48 8.31 -45.16
CA ASP A 146 -9.58 8.74 -46.24
C ASP A 146 -8.66 7.60 -46.74
N GLY A 147 -8.77 6.40 -46.16
CA GLY A 147 -7.95 5.22 -46.48
C GLY A 147 -8.68 4.12 -47.24
N ALA A 148 -9.77 4.44 -47.94
CA ALA A 148 -10.54 3.53 -48.80
C ALA A 148 -10.62 4.07 -50.23
#